data_AF-A0A8E2BB13-F1
#
_entry.id   AF-A0A8E2BB13-F1
#
_cell.length_a   1.000
_cell.length_b   1.000
_cell.length_c   1.000
_cell.angle_alpha   90.00
_cell.angle_beta   90.00
_cell.angle_gamma   90.00
#
_symmetry.space_group_name_H-M   'P 1'
#
loop_
_entity.id
_entity.type
_entity.pdbx_description
1 polymer ?
#
loop_
_entity_poly.entity_id
_entity_poly.type
_entity_poly.pdbx_seq_one_letter_code
_entity_poly.pdbx_strand_id
1 'polypeptide(L)'
;MKPLAVALVLCLVGTVAGAQTSFGEFEGAPSGELLDGPTGKLFRLSRDFVYRDPSGLVWTAPAGEVVDGASIPKPFRVLVGYPFSGKYLNAAIIHDYYCCAKNREYHTTHHAFWLGMRAAGVEQDVADTMWAAVRMFGPDIWSVDPAGSPPVPCRSDPREFAGVYEQSSPETKAKAVAKFTAIARTLNTTRGRVLDVVDGALLAPRTPEAEAHLEFLNKAIASGFDVPPEKIGLISGITQAEIEAARSPDWAISPWVKGQIPEIDAFMSEQSLRYPVPRFVEGQIFAPYVSNGLAGYQVKNFPVEFLTNGTLDKRI
;
A
#
# COMPACT_ATOMS: atom_id res chain seq x y z
N MET A 1 -74.91 -22.06 13.84
CA MET A 1 -74.07 -20.88 13.54
C MET A 1 -72.66 -21.16 14.06
N LYS A 2 -71.68 -21.33 13.17
CA LYS A 2 -70.24 -21.39 13.50
C LYS A 2 -69.54 -20.37 12.59
N PRO A 3 -68.78 -19.39 13.11
CA PRO A 3 -68.12 -18.41 12.25
C PRO A 3 -66.84 -19.01 11.65
N LEU A 4 -66.64 -18.75 10.36
CA LEU A 4 -65.48 -19.11 9.57
C LEU A 4 -64.36 -18.09 9.88
N ALA A 5 -63.26 -18.54 10.47
CA ALA A 5 -62.09 -17.69 10.71
C ALA A 5 -61.23 -17.62 9.43
N VAL A 6 -61.13 -16.43 8.84
CA VAL A 6 -60.19 -16.13 7.74
C VAL A 6 -58.85 -15.77 8.37
N ALA A 7 -57.83 -16.61 8.15
CA ALA A 7 -56.46 -16.33 8.56
C ALA A 7 -55.80 -15.38 7.55
N LEU A 8 -55.54 -14.14 7.97
CA LEU A 8 -54.76 -13.17 7.22
C LEU A 8 -53.26 -13.46 7.45
N VAL A 9 -52.60 -14.06 6.46
CA VAL A 9 -51.13 -14.22 6.48
C VAL A 9 -50.51 -12.90 6.05
N LEU A 10 -49.96 -12.17 7.01
CA LEU A 10 -49.21 -10.93 6.78
C LEU A 10 -47.76 -11.29 6.44
N CYS A 11 -47.41 -11.33 5.15
CA CYS A 11 -46.02 -11.44 4.72
C CYS A 11 -45.30 -10.10 4.94
N LEU A 12 -44.57 -9.99 6.05
CA LEU A 12 -43.60 -8.92 6.28
C LEU A 12 -42.38 -9.14 5.37
N VAL A 13 -42.35 -8.44 4.23
CA VAL A 13 -41.13 -8.30 3.44
C VAL A 13 -40.24 -7.29 4.16
N GLY A 14 -39.32 -7.77 4.99
CA GLY A 14 -38.27 -6.95 5.58
C GLY A 14 -37.28 -6.55 4.48
N THR A 15 -37.31 -5.30 4.05
CA THR A 15 -36.20 -4.71 3.29
C THR A 15 -35.04 -4.48 4.26
N VAL A 16 -34.07 -5.40 4.25
CA VAL A 16 -32.76 -5.12 4.83
C VAL A 16 -32.10 -4.10 3.89
N ALA A 17 -32.26 -2.81 4.20
CA ALA A 17 -31.46 -1.76 3.59
C ALA A 17 -30.02 -1.95 4.09
N GLY A 18 -29.24 -2.77 3.37
CA GLY A 18 -27.80 -2.79 3.55
C GLY A 18 -27.29 -1.39 3.25
N ALA A 19 -26.78 -0.69 4.26
CA ALA A 19 -26.01 0.52 4.05
C ALA A 19 -24.84 0.15 3.14
N GLN A 20 -24.98 0.46 1.85
CA GLN A 20 -23.86 0.42 0.93
C GLN A 20 -22.93 1.52 1.46
N THR A 21 -21.85 1.14 2.13
CA THR A 21 -20.78 2.07 2.47
C THR A 21 -20.20 2.55 1.14
N SER A 22 -20.75 3.64 0.62
CA SER A 22 -20.16 4.38 -0.48
C SER A 22 -18.79 4.86 0.02
N PHE A 23 -17.75 4.62 -0.77
CA PHE A 23 -16.41 5.13 -0.49
C PHE A 23 -16.25 6.57 -0.99
N GLY A 24 -17.35 7.24 -1.36
CA GLY A 24 -17.34 8.55 -2.00
C GLY A 24 -17.38 8.42 -3.53
N GLU A 25 -17.27 9.56 -4.20
CA GLU A 25 -17.39 9.64 -5.66
C GLU A 25 -16.48 10.73 -6.24
N PHE A 26 -15.99 10.49 -7.45
CA PHE A 26 -15.27 11.50 -8.25
C PHE A 26 -16.22 12.20 -9.21
N GLU A 27 -16.02 13.50 -9.42
CA GLU A 27 -16.79 14.29 -10.39
C GLU A 27 -16.26 14.08 -11.82
N GLY A 28 -16.55 12.91 -12.37
CA GLY A 28 -16.11 12.50 -13.70
C GLY A 28 -14.64 12.09 -13.76
N ALA A 29 -14.08 12.09 -14.97
CA ALA A 29 -12.67 11.77 -15.18
C ALA A 29 -11.80 13.05 -15.13
N PRO A 30 -10.54 12.93 -14.68
CA PRO A 30 -9.58 14.03 -14.76
C PRO A 30 -9.36 14.42 -16.23
N SER A 31 -9.11 15.72 -16.47
CA SER A 31 -8.87 16.26 -17.81
C SER A 31 -7.63 17.14 -17.77
N GLY A 32 -6.79 17.06 -18.80
CA GLY A 32 -5.47 17.68 -18.74
C GLY A 32 -4.55 17.28 -19.88
N GLU A 33 -3.29 17.67 -19.75
CA GLU A 33 -2.22 17.35 -20.69
C GLU A 33 -1.08 16.58 -19.98
N LEU A 34 -0.50 15.61 -20.68
CA LEU A 34 0.72 14.94 -20.23
C LEU A 34 1.92 15.82 -20.57
N LEU A 35 2.79 16.00 -19.58
CA LEU A 35 4.04 16.75 -19.70
C LEU A 35 5.23 15.81 -19.54
N ASP A 36 6.37 16.18 -20.12
CA ASP A 36 7.65 15.58 -19.79
C ASP A 36 8.20 16.20 -18.49
N GLY A 37 8.40 15.35 -17.49
CA GLY A 37 9.00 15.70 -16.22
C GLY A 37 10.42 15.15 -16.08
N PRO A 38 11.10 15.49 -14.97
CA PRO A 38 12.51 15.14 -14.75
C PRO A 38 12.72 13.64 -14.48
N THR A 39 11.72 12.99 -13.89
CA THR A 39 11.78 11.59 -13.42
C THR A 39 10.72 10.70 -14.09
N GLY A 40 9.92 11.25 -15.01
CA GLY A 40 8.81 10.56 -15.65
C GLY A 40 7.84 11.52 -16.33
N LYS A 41 6.66 11.01 -16.68
CA LYS A 41 5.55 11.87 -17.12
C LYS A 41 4.99 12.64 -15.94
N LEU A 42 4.45 13.82 -16.21
CA LEU A 42 3.61 14.58 -15.30
C LEU A 42 2.26 14.80 -15.96
N PHE A 43 1.25 15.14 -15.18
CA PHE A 43 -0.09 15.46 -15.69
C PHE A 43 -0.52 16.83 -15.17
N ARG A 44 -0.82 17.74 -16.08
CA ARG A 44 -1.37 19.06 -15.75
C ARG A 44 -2.88 19.05 -15.90
N LEU A 45 -3.60 19.39 -14.84
CA LEU A 45 -5.05 19.52 -14.87
C LEU A 45 -5.49 20.72 -15.73
N SER A 46 -6.46 20.52 -16.63
CA SER A 46 -7.07 21.60 -17.42
C SER A 46 -8.31 22.20 -16.75
N ARG A 47 -8.87 21.51 -15.75
CA ARG A 47 -10.02 21.92 -14.94
C ARG A 47 -9.88 21.37 -13.54
N ASP A 48 -10.63 21.93 -12.59
CA ASP A 48 -10.71 21.40 -11.23
C ASP A 48 -11.13 19.92 -11.25
N PHE A 49 -10.47 19.13 -10.42
CA PHE A 49 -10.77 17.72 -10.24
C PHE A 49 -11.19 17.46 -8.80
N VAL A 50 -12.37 16.85 -8.64
CA VAL A 50 -13.08 16.82 -7.36
C VAL A 50 -13.38 15.38 -6.94
N TYR A 51 -13.13 15.10 -5.67
CA TYR A 51 -13.53 13.90 -4.96
C TYR A 51 -14.37 14.27 -3.73
N ARG A 52 -15.53 13.64 -3.58
CA ARG A 52 -16.43 13.81 -2.43
C ARG A 52 -16.33 12.55 -1.57
N ASP A 53 -15.84 12.70 -0.35
CA ASP A 53 -15.70 11.56 0.56
C ASP A 53 -17.04 11.20 1.25
N PRO A 54 -17.13 10.05 1.93
CA PRO A 54 -18.37 9.61 2.57
C PRO A 54 -18.85 10.51 3.72
N SER A 55 -17.99 11.37 4.26
CA SER A 55 -18.35 12.34 5.30
C SER A 55 -18.94 13.63 4.72
N GLY A 56 -18.94 13.77 3.40
CA GLY A 56 -19.37 14.98 2.68
C GLY A 56 -18.25 16.00 2.50
N LEU A 57 -17.01 15.69 2.89
CA LEU A 57 -15.88 16.57 2.66
C LEU A 57 -15.50 16.55 1.18
N VAL A 58 -15.27 17.75 0.64
CA VAL A 58 -14.88 17.94 -0.75
C VAL A 58 -13.37 18.14 -0.83
N TRP A 59 -12.74 17.30 -1.64
CA TRP A 59 -11.33 17.31 -1.97
C TRP A 59 -11.18 17.80 -3.41
N THR A 60 -10.59 18.98 -3.61
CA THR A 60 -10.47 19.62 -4.91
C THR A 60 -9.01 19.87 -5.25
N ALA A 61 -8.53 19.26 -6.33
CA ALA A 61 -7.28 19.62 -6.98
C ALA A 61 -7.58 20.70 -8.05
N PRO A 62 -7.07 21.94 -7.92
CA PRO A 62 -7.36 23.02 -8.85
C PRO A 62 -6.89 22.78 -10.28
N ALA A 63 -7.51 23.48 -11.23
CA ALA A 63 -6.99 23.61 -12.59
C ALA A 63 -5.57 24.20 -12.59
N GLY A 64 -4.72 23.72 -13.50
CA GLY A 64 -3.33 24.14 -13.65
C GLY A 64 -2.34 23.40 -12.75
N GLU A 65 -2.82 22.64 -11.76
CA GLU A 65 -1.95 21.80 -10.93
C GLU A 65 -1.23 20.73 -11.75
N VAL A 66 0.02 20.46 -11.38
CA VAL A 66 0.89 19.50 -12.06
C VAL A 66 1.24 18.40 -11.08
N VAL A 67 0.73 17.20 -11.36
CA VAL A 67 0.90 16.01 -10.51
C VAL A 67 1.77 14.96 -11.17
N ASP A 68 2.35 14.07 -10.37
CA ASP A 68 3.25 12.99 -10.84
C ASP A 68 2.57 11.60 -10.83
N GLY A 69 1.32 11.51 -10.38
CA GLY A 69 0.50 10.31 -10.50
C GLY A 69 0.97 9.18 -9.59
N ALA A 70 1.56 9.55 -8.45
CA ALA A 70 2.27 8.78 -7.42
C ALA A 70 3.78 8.56 -7.68
N SER A 71 4.61 9.21 -6.87
CA SER A 71 6.04 8.90 -6.70
C SER A 71 6.24 7.53 -6.03
N ILE A 72 6.13 6.46 -6.82
CA ILE A 72 6.39 5.08 -6.35
C ILE A 72 7.84 4.70 -6.70
N PRO A 73 8.71 4.47 -5.70
CA PRO A 73 10.04 3.93 -5.93
C PRO A 73 9.99 2.65 -6.77
N LYS A 74 10.93 2.49 -7.70
CA LYS A 74 10.94 1.38 -8.66
C LYS A 74 10.76 -0.03 -8.04
N PRO A 75 11.39 -0.37 -6.89
CA PRO A 75 11.16 -1.65 -6.22
C PRO A 75 9.69 -1.90 -5.86
N PHE A 76 8.95 -0.85 -5.52
CA PHE A 76 7.55 -0.93 -5.11
C PHE A 76 6.58 -0.95 -6.29
N ARG A 77 7.01 -0.59 -7.50
CA ARG A 77 6.15 -0.70 -8.70
C ARG A 77 5.77 -2.14 -9.01
N VAL A 78 6.64 -3.09 -8.63
CA VAL A 78 6.37 -4.52 -8.64
C VAL A 78 5.26 -4.91 -7.65
N LEU A 79 4.97 -4.10 -6.64
CA LEU A 79 4.01 -4.43 -5.59
C LEU A 79 2.66 -3.74 -5.80
N VAL A 80 2.69 -2.49 -6.29
CA VAL A 80 1.51 -1.61 -6.31
C VAL A 80 1.16 -1.01 -7.68
N GLY A 81 1.97 -1.26 -8.72
CA GLY A 81 1.75 -0.74 -10.08
C GLY A 81 2.62 0.48 -10.44
N TYR A 82 2.44 0.99 -11.66
CA TYR A 82 3.22 2.10 -12.22
C TYR A 82 2.50 3.45 -12.11
N PRO A 83 3.21 4.59 -11.96
CA PRO A 83 2.57 5.90 -11.98
C PRO A 83 1.66 6.09 -13.22
N PHE A 84 0.50 6.74 -13.04
CA PHE A 84 -0.54 6.91 -14.07
C PHE A 84 -1.15 5.64 -14.67
N SER A 85 -0.91 4.47 -14.08
CA SER A 85 -1.57 3.22 -14.50
C SER A 85 -2.67 2.82 -13.52
N GLY A 86 -3.73 2.20 -14.03
CA GLY A 86 -4.76 1.57 -13.20
C GLY A 86 -5.79 2.55 -12.59
N LYS A 87 -6.64 1.97 -11.74
CA LYS A 87 -7.82 2.65 -11.18
C LYS A 87 -7.49 3.70 -10.11
N TYR A 88 -6.27 3.75 -9.59
CA TYR A 88 -5.90 4.66 -8.51
C TYR A 88 -5.49 6.06 -8.97
N LEU A 89 -5.35 6.32 -10.28
CA LEU A 89 -4.92 7.63 -10.79
C LEU A 89 -5.77 8.78 -10.22
N ASN A 90 -7.10 8.62 -10.21
CA ASN A 90 -8.01 9.63 -9.67
C ASN A 90 -7.68 9.95 -8.20
N ALA A 91 -7.42 8.93 -7.38
CA ALA A 91 -7.06 9.11 -5.98
C ALA A 91 -5.66 9.74 -5.84
N ALA A 92 -4.70 9.36 -6.69
CA ALA A 92 -3.35 9.90 -6.69
C ALA A 92 -3.33 11.39 -7.01
N ILE A 93 -4.10 11.86 -7.99
CA ILE A 93 -4.18 13.30 -8.32
C ILE A 93 -4.58 14.14 -7.09
N ILE A 94 -5.61 13.69 -6.37
CA ILE A 94 -6.06 14.36 -5.15
C ILE A 94 -4.96 14.30 -4.08
N HIS A 95 -4.41 13.11 -3.83
CA HIS A 95 -3.35 12.90 -2.84
C HIS A 95 -2.12 13.78 -3.09
N ASP A 96 -1.60 13.81 -4.32
CA ASP A 96 -0.41 14.57 -4.70
C ASP A 96 -0.60 16.07 -4.44
N TYR A 97 -1.76 16.62 -4.79
CA TYR A 97 -2.11 18.00 -4.48
C TYR A 97 -2.10 18.26 -2.97
N TYR A 98 -2.79 17.44 -2.17
CA TYR A 98 -2.92 17.68 -0.73
C TYR A 98 -1.62 17.42 0.06
N CYS A 99 -0.74 16.54 -0.43
CA CYS A 99 0.62 16.35 0.11
C CYS A 99 1.53 17.57 -0.16
N CYS A 100 1.34 18.25 -1.28
CA CYS A 100 2.05 19.49 -1.61
C CYS A 100 1.46 20.70 -0.87
N ALA A 101 0.14 20.86 -0.95
CA ALA A 101 -0.60 21.99 -0.40
C ALA A 101 -0.61 22.02 1.13
N LYS A 102 -0.60 20.83 1.77
CA LYS A 102 -0.64 20.63 3.24
C LYS A 102 -1.73 21.43 3.96
N ASN A 103 -2.82 21.74 3.27
CA ASN A 103 -3.99 22.46 3.78
C ASN A 103 -5.05 21.52 4.38
N ARG A 104 -4.71 20.23 4.51
CA ARG A 104 -5.43 19.19 5.25
C ARG A 104 -4.44 18.39 6.08
N GLU A 105 -4.90 17.86 7.20
CA GLU A 105 -4.07 17.07 8.11
C GLU A 105 -3.48 15.84 7.42
N TYR A 106 -2.28 15.44 7.86
CA TYR A 106 -1.53 14.31 7.31
C TYR A 106 -2.38 13.02 7.26
N HIS A 107 -2.95 12.61 8.39
CA HIS A 107 -3.71 11.36 8.47
C HIS A 107 -4.97 11.41 7.61
N THR A 108 -5.68 12.54 7.62
CA THR A 108 -6.90 12.72 6.82
C THR A 108 -6.58 12.69 5.32
N THR A 109 -5.48 13.29 4.89
CA THR A 109 -5.01 13.28 3.49
C THR A 109 -4.75 11.86 3.00
N HIS A 110 -3.98 11.08 3.77
CA HIS A 110 -3.66 9.70 3.39
C HIS A 110 -4.86 8.75 3.54
N HIS A 111 -5.81 9.05 4.44
CA HIS A 111 -7.07 8.31 4.53
C HIS A 111 -7.99 8.60 3.34
N ALA A 112 -8.06 9.85 2.88
CA ALA A 112 -8.81 10.23 1.68
C ALA A 112 -8.24 9.59 0.41
N PHE A 113 -6.92 9.40 0.34
CA PHE A 113 -6.30 8.61 -0.73
C PHE A 113 -6.83 7.17 -0.74
N TRP A 114 -6.87 6.50 0.41
CA TRP A 114 -7.45 5.16 0.53
C TRP A 114 -8.93 5.12 0.13
N LEU A 115 -9.75 6.04 0.64
CA LEU A 115 -11.17 6.13 0.29
C LEU A 115 -11.36 6.36 -1.22
N GLY A 116 -10.59 7.28 -1.81
CA GLY A 116 -10.59 7.56 -3.24
C GLY A 116 -10.24 6.34 -4.09
N MET A 117 -9.23 5.54 -3.68
CA MET A 117 -8.92 4.29 -4.37
C MET A 117 -10.09 3.31 -4.35
N ARG A 118 -10.75 3.16 -3.20
CA ARG A 118 -11.94 2.30 -3.06
C ARG A 118 -13.12 2.82 -3.88
N ALA A 119 -13.33 4.14 -3.93
CA ALA A 119 -14.33 4.77 -4.78
C ALA A 119 -14.08 4.53 -6.28
N ALA A 120 -12.81 4.48 -6.69
CA ALA A 120 -12.42 4.14 -8.05
C ALA A 120 -12.44 2.62 -8.36
N GLY A 121 -12.85 1.79 -7.40
CA GLY A 121 -12.96 0.34 -7.59
C GLY A 121 -11.63 -0.41 -7.56
N VAL A 122 -10.63 0.13 -6.86
CA VAL A 122 -9.40 -0.60 -6.49
C VAL A 122 -9.72 -1.61 -5.40
N GLU A 123 -9.23 -2.84 -5.50
CA GLU A 123 -9.43 -3.90 -4.49
C GLU A 123 -8.84 -3.53 -3.11
N GLN A 124 -9.38 -4.12 -2.04
CA GLN A 124 -9.13 -3.61 -0.69
C GLN A 124 -7.68 -3.83 -0.26
N ASP A 125 -7.14 -5.01 -0.53
CA ASP A 125 -5.75 -5.37 -0.29
C ASP A 125 -4.78 -4.45 -1.04
N VAL A 126 -5.08 -4.11 -2.31
CA VAL A 126 -4.28 -3.16 -3.10
C VAL A 126 -4.36 -1.75 -2.49
N ALA A 127 -5.56 -1.27 -2.15
CA ALA A 127 -5.75 0.04 -1.54
C ALA A 127 -5.07 0.14 -0.17
N ASP A 128 -5.18 -0.90 0.68
CA ASP A 128 -4.50 -0.98 1.98
C ASP A 128 -2.98 -1.07 1.80
N THR A 129 -2.48 -1.73 0.76
CA THR A 129 -1.04 -1.81 0.44
C THR A 129 -0.51 -0.43 0.05
N MET A 130 -1.23 0.30 -0.81
CA MET A 130 -0.85 1.66 -1.22
C MET A 130 -0.98 2.66 -0.05
N TRP A 131 -1.99 2.52 0.80
CA TRP A 131 -2.09 3.28 2.06
C TRP A 131 -0.90 3.00 2.98
N ALA A 132 -0.51 1.73 3.17
CA ALA A 132 0.68 1.39 3.95
C ALA A 132 1.97 1.98 3.34
N ALA A 133 2.06 2.01 2.00
CA ALA A 133 3.22 2.58 1.30
C ALA A 133 3.40 4.07 1.60
N VAL A 134 2.36 4.88 1.38
CA VAL A 134 2.44 6.33 1.61
C VAL A 134 2.67 6.68 3.08
N ARG A 135 2.32 5.76 3.99
CA ARG A 135 2.52 5.92 5.43
C ARG A 135 3.89 5.51 5.91
N MET A 136 4.46 4.47 5.31
CA MET A 136 5.81 4.00 5.62
C MET A 136 6.89 4.83 4.92
N PHE A 137 6.64 5.32 3.70
CA PHE A 137 7.64 5.98 2.85
C PHE A 137 7.36 7.46 2.58
N GLY A 138 6.18 7.95 2.96
CA GLY A 138 5.83 9.36 2.80
C GLY A 138 6.67 10.31 3.66
N PRO A 139 6.44 11.62 3.51
CA PRO A 139 7.18 12.63 4.26
C PRO A 139 6.83 12.60 5.75
N ASP A 140 7.56 13.39 6.54
CA ASP A 140 7.25 13.61 7.95
C ASP A 140 5.80 14.07 8.15
N ILE A 141 5.22 13.64 9.28
CA ILE A 141 3.87 14.02 9.67
C ILE A 141 3.78 15.55 9.76
N TRP A 142 2.79 16.12 9.07
CA TRP A 142 2.49 17.55 9.12
C TRP A 142 1.13 17.81 9.76
N SER A 143 0.99 19.00 10.34
CA SER A 143 -0.30 19.59 10.70
C SER A 143 -0.56 20.81 9.85
N VAL A 144 -1.84 21.15 9.67
CA VAL A 144 -2.21 22.35 8.90
C VAL A 144 -1.73 23.58 9.64
N ASP A 145 -0.96 24.42 8.94
CA ASP A 145 -0.66 25.77 9.40
C ASP A 145 -1.86 26.68 9.10
N PRO A 146 -2.58 27.20 10.12
CA PRO A 146 -3.74 28.07 9.89
C PRO A 146 -3.39 29.40 9.20
N ALA A 147 -2.12 29.82 9.26
CA ALA A 147 -1.62 31.01 8.58
C ALA A 147 -0.95 30.69 7.23
N GLY A 148 -0.72 29.41 6.95
CA GLY A 148 -0.08 28.94 5.73
C GLY A 148 -1.00 29.09 4.52
N SER A 149 -0.44 29.53 3.40
CA SER A 149 -1.13 29.48 2.10
C SER A 149 -0.45 28.43 1.22
N PRO A 150 -1.21 27.55 0.55
CA PRO A 150 -0.64 26.60 -0.39
C PRO A 150 0.14 27.32 -1.49
N PRO A 151 1.28 26.77 -1.96
CA PRO A 151 1.94 27.30 -3.14
C PRO A 151 1.00 27.25 -4.35
N VAL A 152 1.08 28.24 -5.24
CA VAL A 152 0.26 28.30 -6.46
C VAL A 152 1.16 28.44 -7.69
N PRO A 153 1.21 27.44 -8.59
CA PRO A 153 0.64 26.10 -8.46
C PRO A 153 1.44 25.23 -7.48
N CYS A 154 0.77 24.28 -6.83
CA CYS A 154 1.39 23.19 -6.09
C CYS A 154 2.05 22.21 -7.08
N ARG A 155 3.37 22.31 -7.27
CA ARG A 155 4.10 21.35 -8.10
C ARG A 155 4.56 20.18 -7.25
N SER A 156 3.95 19.01 -7.42
CA SER A 156 4.42 17.79 -6.76
C SER A 156 5.65 17.19 -7.49
N ASP A 157 6.67 17.99 -7.83
CA ASP A 157 7.89 17.47 -8.48
C ASP A 157 8.56 16.46 -7.53
N PRO A 158 8.82 15.21 -7.97
CA PRO A 158 9.44 14.17 -7.16
C PRO A 158 10.74 14.57 -6.46
N ARG A 159 11.45 15.58 -6.97
CA ARG A 159 12.71 16.07 -6.40
C ARG A 159 12.54 16.86 -5.10
N GLU A 160 11.37 17.43 -4.82
CA GLU A 160 11.11 18.18 -3.59
C GLU A 160 10.60 17.30 -2.44
N PHE A 161 10.19 16.06 -2.73
CA PHE A 161 9.56 15.14 -1.77
C PHE A 161 10.36 13.85 -1.54
N ALA A 162 11.68 13.85 -1.76
CA ALA A 162 12.53 12.69 -1.49
C ALA A 162 12.46 12.33 0.01
N GLY A 163 11.69 11.29 0.33
CA GLY A 163 11.46 10.85 1.70
C GLY A 163 12.71 10.23 2.33
N VAL A 164 12.55 9.80 3.58
CA VAL A 164 13.62 9.14 4.34
C VAL A 164 14.17 7.92 3.59
N TYR A 165 13.32 7.21 2.85
CA TYR A 165 13.70 6.05 2.04
C TYR A 165 14.69 6.42 0.93
N GLU A 166 14.44 7.46 0.14
CA GLU A 166 15.30 7.88 -0.98
C GLU A 166 16.71 8.24 -0.52
N GLN A 167 16.81 8.86 0.66
CA GLN A 167 18.06 9.33 1.25
C GLN A 167 18.83 8.23 1.99
N SER A 168 18.21 7.07 2.22
CA SER A 168 18.76 5.97 3.00
C SER A 168 19.85 5.17 2.27
N SER A 169 20.67 4.45 3.06
CA SER A 169 21.68 3.53 2.56
C SER A 169 21.08 2.38 1.72
N PRO A 170 21.83 1.75 0.81
CA PRO A 170 21.34 0.59 0.05
C PRO A 170 20.84 -0.55 0.94
N GLU A 171 21.51 -0.81 2.08
CA GLU A 171 21.12 -1.83 3.04
C GLU A 171 19.77 -1.49 3.70
N THR A 172 19.60 -0.24 4.15
CA THR A 172 18.34 0.25 4.72
C THR A 172 17.21 0.14 3.70
N LYS A 173 17.45 0.53 2.44
CA LYS A 173 16.48 0.37 1.35
C LYS A 173 16.09 -1.10 1.16
N ALA A 174 17.04 -2.02 1.20
CA ALA A 174 16.78 -3.46 1.12
C ALA A 174 15.85 -3.95 2.24
N LYS A 175 16.15 -3.57 3.49
CA LYS A 175 15.33 -3.92 4.67
C LYS A 175 13.92 -3.35 4.55
N ALA A 176 13.80 -2.09 4.12
CA ALA A 176 12.52 -1.43 3.92
C ALA A 176 11.68 -2.11 2.83
N VAL A 177 12.31 -2.50 1.72
CA VAL A 177 11.65 -3.27 0.67
C VAL A 177 11.20 -4.64 1.16
N ALA A 178 12.05 -5.35 1.89
CA ALA A 178 11.70 -6.66 2.42
C ALA A 178 10.55 -6.59 3.44
N LYS A 179 10.52 -5.54 4.25
CA LYS A 179 9.43 -5.28 5.18
C LYS A 179 8.12 -4.99 4.46
N PHE A 180 8.13 -4.06 3.51
CA PHE A 180 6.92 -3.68 2.80
C PHE A 180 6.40 -4.81 1.90
N THR A 181 7.29 -5.64 1.35
CA THR A 181 6.95 -6.87 0.64
C THR A 181 6.15 -7.83 1.54
N ALA A 182 6.54 -7.97 2.80
CA ALA A 182 5.80 -8.80 3.76
C ALA A 182 4.39 -8.24 4.04
N ILE A 183 4.27 -6.92 4.22
CA ILE A 183 2.96 -6.25 4.39
C ILE A 183 2.06 -6.52 3.17
N ALA A 184 2.56 -6.25 1.96
CA ALA A 184 1.80 -6.45 0.72
C ALA A 184 1.36 -7.92 0.56
N ARG A 185 2.27 -8.86 0.87
CA ARG A 185 2.00 -10.30 0.83
C ARG A 185 0.96 -10.72 1.87
N THR A 186 1.01 -10.20 3.09
CA THR A 186 0.03 -10.46 4.16
C THR A 186 -1.35 -9.91 3.80
N LEU A 187 -1.41 -8.69 3.29
CA LEU A 187 -2.65 -8.08 2.81
C LEU A 187 -3.26 -8.87 1.66
N ASN A 188 -2.48 -9.24 0.65
CA ASN A 188 -2.95 -10.07 -0.47
C ASN A 188 -3.48 -11.43 0.04
N THR A 189 -2.67 -12.12 0.85
CA THR A 189 -3.04 -13.44 1.41
C THR A 189 -4.35 -13.40 2.19
N THR A 190 -4.63 -12.29 2.88
CA THR A 190 -5.81 -12.14 3.74
C THR A 190 -6.93 -11.32 3.13
N ARG A 191 -6.79 -10.87 1.88
CA ARG A 191 -7.73 -9.96 1.20
C ARG A 191 -7.98 -8.68 2.01
N GLY A 192 -6.92 -8.08 2.53
CA GLY A 192 -6.96 -6.81 3.27
C GLY A 192 -7.47 -6.92 4.71
N ARG A 193 -7.50 -8.11 5.31
CA ARG A 193 -7.95 -8.28 6.71
C ARG A 193 -6.84 -8.07 7.73
N VAL A 194 -5.60 -8.39 7.37
CA VAL A 194 -4.42 -8.29 8.23
C VAL A 194 -3.36 -7.50 7.49
N LEU A 195 -2.88 -6.42 8.12
CA LEU A 195 -1.77 -5.61 7.63
C LEU A 195 -0.46 -6.35 7.85
N ASP A 196 -0.26 -6.86 9.06
CA ASP A 196 0.99 -7.48 9.49
C ASP A 196 0.82 -8.35 10.74
N VAL A 197 1.86 -9.10 11.10
CA VAL A 197 2.01 -9.74 12.41
C VAL A 197 3.18 -9.08 13.13
N VAL A 198 2.91 -8.46 14.27
CA VAL A 198 3.90 -7.71 15.05
C VAL A 198 3.88 -8.24 16.47
N ASP A 199 5.04 -8.65 16.98
CA ASP A 199 5.17 -9.19 18.35
C ASP A 199 4.17 -10.36 18.62
N GLY A 200 3.99 -11.23 17.62
CA GLY A 200 3.04 -12.35 17.66
C GLY A 200 1.54 -11.97 17.58
N ALA A 201 1.21 -10.69 17.43
CA ALA A 201 -0.17 -10.22 17.35
C ALA A 201 -0.56 -9.81 15.93
N LEU A 202 -1.81 -10.10 15.54
CA LEU A 202 -2.36 -9.67 14.26
C LEU A 202 -2.70 -8.19 14.30
N LEU A 203 -2.19 -7.45 13.32
CA LEU A 203 -2.45 -6.03 13.15
C LEU A 203 -3.44 -5.81 12.01
N ALA A 204 -4.62 -5.28 12.31
CA ALA A 204 -5.62 -4.96 11.29
C ALA A 204 -5.33 -3.59 10.64
N PRO A 205 -5.50 -3.43 9.32
CA PRO A 205 -5.24 -2.16 8.64
C PRO A 205 -6.21 -1.06 9.08
N ARG A 206 -5.79 0.20 8.95
CA ARG A 206 -6.60 1.41 9.24
C ARG A 206 -7.12 1.49 10.68
N THR A 207 -6.41 0.88 11.62
CA THR A 207 -6.60 1.03 13.06
C THR A 207 -5.56 2.00 13.63
N PRO A 208 -5.81 2.64 14.79
CA PRO A 208 -4.78 3.45 15.48
C PRO A 208 -3.47 2.70 15.71
N GLU A 209 -3.53 1.38 15.95
CA GLU A 209 -2.36 0.54 16.13
C GLU A 209 -1.57 0.38 14.83
N ALA A 210 -2.27 0.20 13.69
CA ALA A 210 -1.63 0.13 12.37
C ALA A 210 -1.00 1.45 11.96
N GLU A 211 -1.69 2.56 12.23
CA GLU A 211 -1.19 3.92 12.06
C GLU A 211 0.14 4.13 12.82
N ALA A 212 0.15 3.77 14.11
CA ALA A 212 1.33 3.88 14.96
C ALA A 212 2.47 2.95 14.51
N HIS A 213 2.15 1.74 14.05
CA HIS A 213 3.15 0.81 13.55
C HIS A 213 3.80 1.30 12.24
N LEU A 214 3.02 1.81 11.29
CA LEU A 214 3.57 2.37 10.04
C LEU A 214 4.43 3.61 10.29
N GLU A 215 4.05 4.46 11.24
CA GLU A 215 4.89 5.57 11.70
C GLU A 215 6.19 5.07 12.36
N PHE A 216 6.11 4.04 13.20
CA PHE A 216 7.29 3.37 13.75
C PHE A 216 8.22 2.85 12.64
N LEU A 217 7.67 2.22 11.60
CA LEU A 217 8.46 1.73 10.47
C LEU A 217 9.12 2.87 9.67
N ASN A 218 8.42 3.99 9.46
CA ASN A 218 9.00 5.18 8.83
C ASN A 218 10.21 5.69 9.64
N LYS A 219 10.07 5.78 10.96
CA LYS A 219 11.18 6.14 11.88
C LYS A 219 12.29 5.09 11.90
N ALA A 220 11.96 3.81 11.79
CA ALA A 220 12.93 2.73 11.71
C ALA A 220 13.76 2.82 10.41
N ILE A 221 13.19 3.27 9.30
CA ILE A 221 13.96 3.55 8.07
C ILE A 221 15.00 4.65 8.36
N ALA A 222 14.61 5.72 9.07
CA ALA A 222 15.53 6.81 9.42
C ALA A 222 16.72 6.35 10.29
N SER A 223 16.52 5.34 11.13
CA SER A 223 17.58 4.75 11.95
C SER A 223 18.31 3.55 11.30
N GLY A 224 18.01 3.21 10.05
CA GLY A 224 18.61 2.03 9.39
C GLY A 224 18.11 0.69 9.94
N PHE A 225 16.93 0.68 10.54
CA PHE A 225 16.32 -0.41 11.31
C PHE A 225 17.12 -0.82 12.54
N ASP A 226 17.80 0.14 13.19
CA ASP A 226 18.36 -0.05 14.53
C ASP A 226 17.26 0.02 15.59
N VAL A 227 16.41 -1.00 15.58
CA VAL A 227 15.23 -1.16 16.46
C VAL A 227 15.07 -2.65 16.82
N PRO A 228 14.36 -2.99 17.90
CA PRO A 228 14.14 -4.39 18.26
C PRO A 228 13.43 -5.16 17.14
N PRO A 229 13.98 -6.31 16.67
CA PRO A 229 13.45 -7.03 15.51
C PRO A 229 11.98 -7.45 15.63
N GLU A 230 11.54 -7.83 16.83
CA GLU A 230 10.16 -8.26 17.10
C GLU A 230 9.13 -7.15 16.87
N LYS A 231 9.55 -5.88 16.95
CA LYS A 231 8.70 -4.71 16.70
C LYS A 231 8.56 -4.36 15.23
N ILE A 232 9.39 -4.94 14.36
CA ILE A 232 9.35 -4.71 12.91
C ILE A 232 8.24 -5.55 12.26
N GLY A 233 7.88 -6.68 12.85
CA GLY A 233 6.92 -7.64 12.30
C GLY A 233 7.49 -8.50 11.18
N LEU A 234 6.63 -9.02 10.30
CA LEU A 234 7.05 -9.96 9.26
C LEU A 234 7.98 -9.31 8.23
N ILE A 235 8.90 -10.11 7.69
CA ILE A 235 9.84 -9.73 6.62
C ILE A 235 9.79 -10.78 5.51
N SER A 236 9.88 -10.33 4.26
CA SER A 236 9.83 -11.20 3.08
C SER A 236 10.69 -10.67 1.95
N GLY A 237 11.39 -11.55 1.23
CA GLY A 237 12.01 -11.20 -0.06
C GLY A 237 11.02 -11.23 -1.22
N ILE A 238 11.42 -10.62 -2.35
CA ILE A 238 10.85 -10.83 -3.67
C ILE A 238 11.81 -11.73 -4.45
N THR A 239 11.31 -12.77 -5.09
CA THR A 239 12.12 -13.68 -5.91
C THR A 239 12.36 -13.12 -7.31
N GLN A 240 13.41 -13.59 -7.98
CA GLN A 240 13.71 -13.21 -9.38
C GLN A 240 12.54 -13.49 -10.33
N ALA A 241 11.83 -14.61 -10.16
CA ALA A 241 10.66 -14.95 -10.95
C ALA A 241 9.50 -13.96 -10.72
N GLU A 242 9.29 -13.50 -9.48
CA GLU A 242 8.29 -12.47 -9.17
C GLU A 242 8.67 -11.12 -9.79
N ILE A 243 9.96 -10.77 -9.81
CA ILE A 243 10.47 -9.56 -10.49
C ILE A 243 10.24 -9.62 -12.00
N GLU A 244 10.46 -10.78 -12.62
CA GLU A 244 10.22 -10.98 -14.05
C GLU A 244 8.72 -10.92 -14.40
N ALA A 245 7.88 -11.56 -13.59
CA ALA A 245 6.43 -11.58 -13.76
C ALA A 245 5.80 -10.19 -13.56
N ALA A 246 6.41 -9.33 -12.74
CA ALA A 246 6.00 -7.95 -12.51
C ALA A 246 5.99 -7.04 -13.74
N ARG A 247 6.57 -7.51 -14.85
CA ARG A 247 6.50 -6.82 -16.14
C ARG A 247 5.12 -6.97 -16.82
N SER A 248 4.25 -7.83 -16.30
CA SER A 248 2.89 -8.03 -16.78
C SER A 248 1.93 -6.97 -16.23
N PRO A 249 1.00 -6.42 -17.04
CA PRO A 249 0.00 -5.46 -16.56
C PRO A 249 -0.95 -6.01 -15.49
N ASP A 250 -1.14 -7.34 -15.45
CA ASP A 250 -2.04 -8.02 -14.52
C ASP A 250 -1.30 -8.61 -13.30
N TRP A 251 -0.06 -8.20 -13.07
CA TRP A 251 0.76 -8.74 -11.99
C TRP A 251 0.23 -8.33 -10.60
N ALA A 252 0.24 -9.29 -9.68
CA ALA A 252 0.09 -9.08 -8.25
C ALA A 252 1.18 -9.88 -7.52
N ILE A 253 1.73 -9.31 -6.44
CA ILE A 253 2.69 -10.04 -5.60
C ILE A 253 2.11 -11.38 -5.16
N SER A 254 2.90 -12.44 -5.20
CA SER A 254 2.45 -13.76 -4.75
C SER A 254 2.04 -13.70 -3.27
N PRO A 255 0.94 -14.37 -2.88
CA PRO A 255 0.61 -14.55 -1.47
C PRO A 255 1.70 -15.39 -0.77
N TRP A 256 1.62 -15.50 0.55
CA TRP A 256 2.48 -16.43 1.28
C TRP A 256 2.29 -17.86 0.77
N VAL A 257 3.34 -18.69 0.88
CA VAL A 257 3.32 -20.08 0.40
C VAL A 257 2.12 -20.81 1.03
N LYS A 258 1.32 -21.49 0.20
CA LYS A 258 0.04 -22.14 0.59
C LYS A 258 -1.04 -21.20 1.16
N GLY A 259 -0.90 -19.89 1.03
CA GLY A 259 -1.81 -18.91 1.62
C GLY A 259 -1.70 -18.78 3.14
N GLN A 260 -0.61 -19.26 3.74
CA GLN A 260 -0.40 -19.22 5.19
C GLN A 260 0.56 -18.10 5.57
N ILE A 261 0.13 -17.19 6.44
CA ILE A 261 1.03 -16.18 6.99
C ILE A 261 1.94 -16.85 8.04
N PRO A 262 3.27 -16.73 7.92
CA PRO A 262 4.19 -17.23 8.96
C PRO A 262 3.81 -16.66 10.34
N GLU A 263 3.81 -17.51 11.38
CA GLU A 263 3.32 -17.28 12.76
C GLU A 263 1.79 -17.40 13.02
N ILE A 264 0.92 -17.53 12.01
CA ILE A 264 -0.54 -17.73 12.25
C ILE A 264 -0.93 -19.21 12.45
N ASP A 265 -0.01 -20.16 12.26
CA ASP A 265 -0.29 -21.61 12.36
C ASP A 265 -0.33 -22.15 13.80
N ALA A 266 -1.18 -21.57 14.65
CA ALA A 266 -1.63 -22.19 15.91
C ALA A 266 -2.90 -23.06 15.73
N PHE A 267 -3.35 -23.33 14.49
CA PHE A 267 -4.61 -24.06 14.22
C PHE A 267 -4.52 -25.24 13.24
N MET A 268 -3.36 -25.85 13.05
CA MET A 268 -3.21 -27.09 12.27
C MET A 268 -2.39 -28.11 13.05
N SER A 269 -2.89 -29.33 13.24
CA SER A 269 -2.14 -30.38 13.95
C SER A 269 -0.83 -30.67 13.21
N GLU A 270 0.29 -30.69 13.95
CA GLU A 270 1.67 -30.87 13.44
C GLU A 270 1.82 -32.06 12.50
N GLN A 271 0.99 -33.10 12.66
CA GLN A 271 1.04 -34.34 11.88
C GLN A 271 0.63 -34.16 10.40
N SER A 272 0.09 -33.00 10.04
CA SER A 272 -0.40 -32.66 8.69
C SER A 272 0.56 -31.77 7.90
N LEU A 273 1.62 -31.27 8.54
CA LEU A 273 2.61 -30.40 7.91
C LEU A 273 3.56 -31.22 7.03
N ARG A 274 3.34 -31.20 5.72
CA ARG A 274 4.38 -31.55 4.74
C ARG A 274 5.16 -30.29 4.38
N TYR A 275 6.32 -30.15 5.03
CA TYR A 275 7.37 -29.22 4.64
C TYR A 275 7.97 -29.66 3.29
N PRO A 276 8.43 -28.73 2.43
CA PRO A 276 9.27 -29.10 1.30
C PRO A 276 10.47 -29.90 1.81
N VAL A 277 10.79 -31.01 1.16
CA VAL A 277 11.95 -31.83 1.50
C VAL A 277 13.20 -30.93 1.39
N PRO A 278 14.04 -30.83 2.43
CA PRO A 278 15.26 -30.05 2.38
C PRO A 278 16.10 -30.46 1.16
N ARG A 279 16.46 -29.49 0.33
CA ARG A 279 17.33 -29.73 -0.81
C ARG A 279 18.77 -29.64 -0.34
N PHE A 280 19.54 -30.68 -0.62
CA PHE A 280 20.99 -30.67 -0.44
C PHE A 280 21.61 -30.06 -1.69
N VAL A 281 22.30 -28.94 -1.54
CA VAL A 281 23.10 -28.31 -2.60
C VAL A 281 24.48 -28.03 -2.01
N GLU A 282 25.52 -28.58 -2.62
CA GLU A 282 26.93 -28.39 -2.23
C GLU A 282 27.23 -28.65 -0.74
N GLY A 283 26.58 -29.67 -0.17
CA GLY A 283 26.80 -30.07 1.22
C GLY A 283 26.10 -29.20 2.27
N GLN A 284 25.28 -28.22 1.85
CA GLN A 284 24.46 -27.41 2.75
C GLN A 284 22.98 -27.75 2.64
N ILE A 285 22.28 -27.66 3.78
CA ILE A 285 20.86 -27.96 3.91
C ILE A 285 20.07 -26.67 3.77
N PHE A 286 19.18 -26.61 2.79
CA PHE A 286 18.26 -25.50 2.62
C PHE A 286 16.85 -25.90 3.09
N ALA A 287 16.46 -25.41 4.27
CA ALA A 287 15.11 -25.54 4.84
C ALA A 287 14.44 -24.15 4.94
N PRO A 288 13.11 -24.02 4.81
CA PRO A 288 12.42 -22.75 5.06
C PRO A 288 12.49 -22.42 6.56
N TYR A 289 13.03 -21.24 6.89
CA TYR A 289 13.32 -20.81 8.26
C TYR A 289 12.78 -19.40 8.51
N VAL A 290 12.14 -19.21 9.66
CA VAL A 290 11.77 -17.92 10.27
C VAL A 290 12.92 -17.56 11.22
N SER A 291 13.68 -16.48 10.97
CA SER A 291 14.90 -16.17 11.75
C SER A 291 14.78 -14.93 12.65
N ASN A 292 15.32 -15.04 13.86
CA ASN A 292 15.48 -13.95 14.84
C ASN A 292 16.59 -12.94 14.46
N GLY A 293 16.66 -12.48 13.20
CA GLY A 293 17.65 -11.46 12.84
C GLY A 293 17.64 -11.02 11.38
N LEU A 294 17.39 -9.72 11.16
CA LEU A 294 17.32 -9.04 9.86
C LEU A 294 18.54 -9.24 8.95
N ALA A 295 19.72 -9.43 9.54
CA ALA A 295 20.99 -9.55 8.81
C ALA A 295 21.15 -10.87 8.03
N GLY A 296 20.35 -11.90 8.33
CA GLY A 296 20.38 -13.20 7.66
C GLY A 296 19.29 -13.43 6.62
N TYR A 297 18.40 -12.45 6.39
CA TYR A 297 17.22 -12.64 5.54
C TYR A 297 17.56 -12.74 4.05
N GLN A 298 16.59 -13.23 3.27
CA GLN A 298 16.59 -13.47 1.82
C GLN A 298 16.92 -12.26 0.91
N VAL A 299 17.67 -11.27 1.39
CA VAL A 299 18.31 -10.25 0.55
C VAL A 299 19.21 -10.90 -0.50
N LYS A 300 19.73 -12.12 -0.27
CA LYS A 300 20.42 -12.93 -1.29
C LYS A 300 19.61 -13.19 -2.57
N ASN A 301 18.28 -13.19 -2.48
CA ASN A 301 17.39 -13.39 -3.64
C ASN A 301 16.83 -12.08 -4.19
N PHE A 302 17.08 -10.96 -3.53
CA PHE A 302 16.71 -9.64 -4.01
C PHE A 302 17.90 -9.05 -4.79
N PRO A 303 17.81 -8.87 -6.12
CA PRO A 303 18.94 -8.39 -6.91
C PRO A 303 19.39 -7.02 -6.42
N VAL A 304 20.61 -6.95 -5.89
CA VAL A 304 21.20 -5.76 -5.24
C VAL A 304 21.34 -4.60 -6.23
N GLU A 305 21.44 -4.91 -7.51
CA GLU A 305 21.46 -3.97 -8.64
C GLU A 305 20.14 -3.16 -8.73
N PHE A 306 19.03 -3.77 -8.31
CA PHE A 306 17.70 -3.14 -8.30
C PHE A 306 17.56 -2.08 -7.20
N LEU A 307 18.29 -2.24 -6.10
CA LEU A 307 18.34 -1.30 -4.98
C LEU A 307 19.21 -0.07 -5.24
N THR A 308 20.19 -0.22 -6.13
CA THR A 308 21.27 0.76 -6.35
C THR A 308 21.06 1.60 -7.61
N ASN A 309 20.66 0.99 -8.73
CA ASN A 309 20.62 1.68 -10.03
C ASN A 309 19.21 1.81 -10.62
N GLY A 310 18.22 1.05 -10.13
CA GLY A 310 16.86 1.07 -10.65
C GLY A 310 16.74 0.70 -12.13
N THR A 311 17.76 0.04 -12.70
CA THR A 311 17.75 -0.47 -14.07
C THR A 311 17.69 -1.99 -14.00
N LEU A 312 16.61 -2.56 -14.55
CA LEU A 312 16.67 -3.91 -15.09
C LEU A 312 17.67 -3.86 -16.24
N ASP A 313 18.84 -4.50 -16.10
CA ASP A 313 19.69 -4.73 -17.26
C ASP A 313 18.85 -5.47 -18.30
N LYS A 314 18.83 -4.97 -19.53
CA LYS A 314 18.03 -5.49 -20.65
C LYS A 314 18.65 -6.76 -21.25
N ARG A 315 19.53 -7.43 -20.52
CA ARG A 315 20.27 -8.59 -20.98
C ARG A 315 20.18 -9.68 -19.93
N ILE A 316 19.14 -10.50 -20.06
CA ILE A 316 19.14 -11.97 -20.12
C ILE A 316 17.70 -12.38 -20.46
#